data_AF-A0AAD9XQG6-F1
#
_entry.id   AF-A0AAD9XQG6-F1
#
_cell.length_a   1.000
_cell.length_b   1.000
_cell.length_c   1.000
_cell.angle_alpha   90.00
_cell.angle_beta   90.00
_cell.angle_gamma   90.00
#
_symmetry.space_group_name_H-M   'P 1'
#
loop_
_entity.id
_entity.type
_entity.pdbx_description
1 polymer ?
#
loop_
_entity_poly.entity_id
_entity_poly.type
_entity_poly.pdbx_seq_one_letter_code
_entity_poly.pdbx_strand_id
1 'polypeptide(L)'
;MEGCRPFIGVDGCHLKGPLGRVLLSAVSLDANSRYCARHIYANFKLIYKCDHYNKLFWRVARSSNIYDFKAYMEEIGFINHPGVNKWLMDIHSQHWSRRMMMRKFNDRKKECNSWSSVLPPRVHAKILKHCRESMTLTIIVVGKMKYELLSASEGYTVKLREYNYECGNWQVSEILHCHAMAAISYYCGRVAIKDNMVEFVHISLARVPINRHMYA
;
A
#
# COMPACT_ATOMS: atom_id res chain seq x y z
N MET A 1 10.91 -1.54 -18.18
CA MET A 1 10.69 -0.84 -16.90
C MET A 1 9.57 0.14 -17.14
N GLU A 2 8.43 -0.03 -16.45
CA GLU A 2 7.47 1.03 -16.09
C GLU A 2 6.18 0.35 -15.60
N GLY A 3 5.64 0.82 -14.48
CA GLY A 3 4.23 0.56 -14.16
C GLY A 3 3.88 -0.34 -12.97
N CYS A 4 4.64 -0.34 -11.88
CA CYS A 4 4.07 -0.46 -10.53
C CYS A 4 5.09 0.13 -9.57
N ARG A 5 4.81 1.23 -8.86
CA ARG A 5 5.82 1.84 -7.96
C ARG A 5 6.17 0.84 -6.84
N PRO A 6 7.38 0.25 -6.84
CA PRO A 6 7.76 -0.70 -5.81
C PRO A 6 8.75 0.04 -4.90
N PHE A 7 8.27 0.61 -3.78
CA PHE A 7 9.22 0.94 -2.72
C PHE A 7 9.50 -0.35 -1.95
N ILE A 8 10.50 -1.11 -2.43
CA ILE A 8 11.06 -2.21 -1.65
C ILE A 8 11.78 -1.56 -0.47
N GLY A 9 11.19 -1.64 0.72
CA GLY A 9 11.96 -1.45 1.93
C GLY A 9 12.94 -2.61 2.01
N VAL A 10 14.22 -2.35 1.77
CA VAL A 10 15.25 -3.37 1.92
C VAL A 10 15.87 -3.15 3.30
N ASP A 11 15.60 -4.05 4.24
CA ASP A 11 16.35 -4.08 5.49
C ASP A 11 17.56 -5.00 5.28
N GLY A 12 18.75 -4.47 5.57
CA GLY A 12 20.02 -5.14 5.33
C GLY A 12 20.68 -5.49 6.66
N CYS A 13 20.96 -6.77 6.89
CA CYS A 13 21.80 -7.21 8.01
C CYS A 13 23.16 -7.66 7.48
N HIS A 14 24.26 -7.13 8.07
CA HIS A 14 25.60 -7.63 7.78
C HIS A 14 25.78 -9.00 8.44
N LEU A 15 26.05 -10.03 7.64
CA LEU A 15 26.35 -11.36 8.15
C LEU A 15 27.77 -11.36 8.72
N LYS A 16 27.92 -11.67 10.01
CA LYS A 16 29.24 -11.95 10.60
C LYS A 16 29.58 -13.42 10.32
N GLY A 17 30.27 -13.66 9.22
CA GLY A 17 30.77 -14.97 8.79
C GLY A 17 31.82 -14.81 7.67
N PRO A 18 32.49 -15.89 7.24
CA PRO A 18 33.59 -15.83 6.27
C PRO A 18 33.18 -15.25 4.90
N LEU A 19 31.88 -15.28 4.59
CA LEU A 19 31.29 -14.61 3.45
C LEU A 19 30.64 -13.31 3.95
N GLY A 20 31.45 -12.25 4.13
CA GLY A 20 31.00 -10.93 4.58
C GLY A 20 30.03 -10.25 3.62
N ARG A 21 28.79 -10.74 3.58
CA ARG A 21 27.71 -10.27 2.69
C ARG A 21 26.58 -9.63 3.50
N VAL A 22 25.78 -8.83 2.80
CA VAL A 22 24.55 -8.23 3.34
C VAL A 22 23.37 -9.10 2.93
N LEU A 23 22.64 -9.62 3.92
CA LEU A 23 21.34 -10.25 3.67
C LEU A 23 20.30 -9.14 3.52
N LEU A 24 19.72 -9.03 2.33
CA LEU A 24 18.66 -8.08 2.01
C LEU A 24 17.31 -8.79 2.10
N SER A 25 16.48 -8.43 3.08
CA SER A 25 15.11 -8.91 3.16
C SER A 25 14.18 -7.86 2.57
N ALA A 26 13.41 -8.24 1.54
CA ALA A 26 12.32 -7.41 1.05
C ALA A 26 11.23 -7.34 2.13
N VAL A 27 11.11 -6.19 2.80
CA VAL A 27 9.96 -5.88 3.65
C VAL A 27 8.98 -5.08 2.81
N SER A 28 7.85 -5.70 2.44
CA SER A 28 6.74 -5.02 1.79
C SER A 28 6.09 -4.06 2.81
N LEU A 29 6.58 -2.82 2.82
CA LEU A 29 5.99 -1.71 3.55
C LEU A 29 5.07 -1.00 2.56
N ASP A 30 3.78 -0.89 2.87
CA ASP A 30 3.02 0.16 2.23
C ASP A 30 3.69 1.50 2.59
N ALA A 31 3.72 2.43 1.63
CA ALA A 31 4.33 3.75 1.84
C ALA A 31 3.63 4.59 2.93
N ASN A 32 2.62 4.04 3.63
CA ASN A 32 1.99 4.68 4.77
C ASN A 32 2.75 4.38 6.05
N SER A 33 3.79 5.19 6.21
CA SER A 33 4.16 5.78 7.49
C SER A 33 5.06 4.89 8.35
N ARG A 34 6.31 4.66 7.94
CA ARG A 34 7.37 4.35 8.91
C ARG A 34 8.38 5.49 8.89
N TYR A 35 8.44 6.24 9.97
CA TYR A 35 9.50 7.20 10.18
C TYR A 35 10.80 6.43 10.47
N CYS A 36 11.88 6.84 9.80
CA CYS A 36 13.17 6.24 10.03
C CYS A 36 13.59 6.46 11.50
N ALA A 37 13.73 5.37 12.26
CA ALA A 37 14.12 5.44 13.67
C ALA A 37 15.44 6.21 13.88
N ARG A 38 16.33 6.21 12.88
CA ARG A 38 17.56 7.01 12.87
C ARG A 38 17.28 8.52 12.89
N HIS A 39 16.34 8.99 12.07
CA HIS A 39 15.96 10.41 12.04
C HIS A 39 15.22 10.81 13.31
N ILE A 40 14.38 9.94 13.85
CA ILE A 40 13.74 10.17 15.15
C ILE A 40 14.79 10.29 16.26
N TYR A 41 15.76 9.38 16.30
CA TYR A 41 16.84 9.45 17.27
C TYR A 41 17.70 10.71 17.10
N ALA A 42 17.96 11.14 15.86
CA ALA A 42 18.67 12.39 15.60
C ALA A 42 17.94 13.59 16.22
N ASN A 43 16.63 13.69 16.03
CA ASN A 43 15.81 14.74 16.65
C ASN A 43 15.74 14.59 18.18
N PHE A 44 15.60 13.36 18.67
CA PHE A 44 15.58 13.04 20.10
C PHE A 44 16.86 13.53 20.79
N LYS A 45 18.02 13.28 20.19
CA LYS A 45 19.34 13.66 20.73
C LYS A 45 19.55 15.18 20.81
N LEU A 46 18.84 15.98 19.99
CA LEU A 46 18.90 17.43 20.08
C LEU A 46 18.29 17.96 21.39
N ILE A 47 17.22 17.30 21.86
CA ILE A 47 16.46 17.68 23.05
C ILE A 47 17.02 16.98 24.29
N TYR A 48 17.28 15.67 24.21
CA TYR A 48 17.69 14.84 25.34
C TYR A 48 19.14 14.36 25.17
N LYS A 49 20.08 15.13 25.70
CA LYS A 49 21.52 14.87 25.60
C LYS A 49 21.98 13.90 26.70
N CYS A 50 21.86 12.59 26.47
CA CYS A 50 22.46 11.57 27.33
C CYS A 50 22.78 10.29 26.53
N ASP A 51 23.98 9.74 26.72
CA ASP A 51 24.43 8.54 26.02
C ASP A 51 23.62 7.29 26.40
N HIS A 52 23.08 7.26 27.63
CA HIS A 52 22.25 6.16 28.12
C HIS A 52 20.95 6.00 27.31
N TYR A 53 20.39 7.10 26.79
CA TYR A 53 19.19 7.03 25.93
C TYR A 53 19.45 6.34 24.60
N ASN A 54 20.67 6.34 24.09
CA ASN A 54 21.01 5.69 22.81
C ASN A 54 20.67 4.20 22.85
N LYS A 55 21.22 3.49 23.85
CA LYS A 55 21.04 2.05 24.00
C LYS A 55 19.57 1.69 24.18
N LEU A 56 18.86 2.44 25.00
CA LEU A 56 17.45 2.17 25.31
C LEU A 56 16.51 2.53 24.16
N PHE A 57 16.72 3.65 23.48
CA PHE A 57 15.94 4.03 22.30
C PHE A 57 15.96 2.90 21.26
N TRP A 58 17.14 2.37 20.95
CA TRP A 58 17.25 1.26 19.99
C TRP A 58 16.68 -0.06 20.50
N ARG A 59 16.64 -0.30 21.83
CA ARG A 59 15.95 -1.46 22.41
C ARG A 59 14.43 -1.33 22.24
N VAL A 60 13.86 -0.16 22.54
CA VAL A 60 12.44 0.14 22.32
C VAL A 60 12.06 0.02 20.85
N ALA A 61 12.83 0.67 19.95
CA ALA A 61 12.55 0.70 18.53
C ALA A 61 12.56 -0.70 17.88
N ARG A 62 13.41 -1.61 18.37
CA ARG A 62 13.55 -2.99 17.85
C ARG A 62 12.68 -4.02 18.55
N SER A 63 12.12 -3.71 19.72
CA SER A 63 11.30 -4.65 20.47
C SER A 63 10.12 -5.15 19.64
N SER A 64 9.90 -6.46 19.67
CA SER A 64 8.82 -7.16 18.97
C SER A 64 7.69 -7.62 19.91
N ASN A 65 7.97 -7.68 21.22
CA ASN A 65 7.02 -8.11 22.24
C ASN A 65 6.54 -6.92 23.10
N ILE A 66 5.37 -7.06 23.72
CA ILE A 66 4.77 -5.95 24.48
C ILE A 66 5.42 -5.73 25.85
N TYR A 67 5.96 -6.79 26.46
CA TYR A 67 6.54 -6.73 27.79
C TYR A 67 7.87 -5.98 27.78
N ASP A 68 8.80 -6.38 26.91
CA ASP A 68 10.06 -5.69 26.65
C ASP A 68 9.82 -4.25 26.22
N PHE A 69 8.84 -4.01 25.31
CA PHE A 69 8.55 -2.66 24.87
C PHE A 69 8.14 -1.77 26.04
N LYS A 70 7.24 -2.25 26.92
CA LYS A 70 6.81 -1.52 28.11
C LYS A 70 7.96 -1.31 29.09
N ALA A 71 8.73 -2.36 29.37
CA ALA A 71 9.86 -2.31 30.29
C ALA A 71 10.91 -1.28 29.83
N TYR A 72 11.30 -1.28 28.56
CA TYR A 72 12.27 -0.31 28.04
C TYR A 72 11.71 1.11 27.98
N MET A 73 10.41 1.30 27.72
CA MET A 73 9.78 2.63 27.78
C MET A 73 9.73 3.17 29.22
N GLU A 74 9.52 2.28 30.20
CA GLU A 74 9.55 2.64 31.61
C GLU A 74 10.98 3.02 32.05
N GLU A 75 11.97 2.22 31.64
CA GLU A 75 13.39 2.46 31.90
C GLU A 75 13.88 3.80 31.33
N ILE A 76 13.43 4.17 30.12
CA ILE A 76 13.70 5.51 29.55
C ILE A 76 13.10 6.62 30.42
N GLY A 77 11.91 6.42 30.98
CA GLY A 77 11.26 7.37 31.87
C GLY A 77 12.02 7.63 33.17
N PHE A 78 12.69 6.60 33.70
CA PHE A 78 13.47 6.69 34.95
C PHE A 78 14.81 7.42 34.82
N ILE A 79 15.35 7.58 33.60
CA ILE A 79 16.66 8.24 33.35
C ILE A 79 16.57 9.78 33.46
N ASN A 80 15.50 10.27 34.10
CA ASN A 80 15.46 11.58 34.73
C ASN A 80 15.24 12.75 33.74
N HIS A 81 14.18 12.67 32.94
CA HIS A 81 13.59 13.88 32.35
C HIS A 81 12.06 13.77 32.20
N PRO A 82 11.29 14.63 32.88
CA PRO A 82 9.85 14.71 32.69
C PRO A 82 9.49 14.93 31.22
N GLY A 83 8.55 14.16 30.68
CA GLY A 83 8.05 14.36 29.31
C GLY A 83 8.77 13.58 28.19
N VAL A 84 9.85 12.83 28.46
CA VAL A 84 10.47 11.95 27.44
C VAL A 84 9.49 10.92 26.91
N ASN A 85 8.77 10.25 27.82
CA ASN A 85 7.75 9.27 27.45
C ASN A 85 6.61 9.91 26.66
N LYS A 86 6.22 11.14 27.03
CA LYS A 86 5.23 11.91 26.28
C LYS A 86 5.72 12.19 24.86
N TRP A 87 6.93 12.71 24.70
CA TRP A 87 7.54 12.99 23.39
C TRP A 87 7.62 11.74 22.50
N LEU A 88 8.07 10.61 23.05
CA LEU A 88 8.16 9.34 22.32
C LEU A 88 6.79 8.79 21.90
N MET A 89 5.75 9.04 22.70
CA MET A 89 4.38 8.62 22.41
C MET A 89 3.65 9.58 21.46
N ASP A 90 3.99 10.89 21.50
CA ASP A 90 3.48 11.92 20.60
C ASP A 90 3.94 11.67 19.14
N ILE A 91 5.16 11.15 18.95
CA ILE A 91 5.53 10.54 17.68
C ILE A 91 4.77 9.23 17.56
N HIS A 92 3.65 9.26 16.83
CA HIS A 92 2.71 8.14 16.73
C HIS A 92 3.46 6.81 16.58
N SER A 93 3.48 6.05 17.69
CA SER A 93 4.48 5.00 17.96
C SER A 93 4.49 3.85 16.96
N GLN A 94 3.41 3.73 16.19
CA GLN A 94 3.25 2.85 15.03
C GLN A 94 4.28 3.10 13.92
N HIS A 95 4.92 4.27 13.90
CA HIS A 95 5.79 4.66 12.80
C HIS A 95 7.28 4.38 13.06
N TRP A 96 7.69 3.97 14.26
CA TRP A 96 9.12 3.77 14.55
C TRP A 96 9.41 2.51 15.37
N SER A 97 8.47 2.06 16.21
CA SER A 97 8.60 0.80 16.93
C SER A 97 8.22 -0.41 16.08
N ARG A 98 9.09 -1.44 16.05
CA ARG A 98 8.83 -2.72 15.39
C ARG A 98 7.55 -3.38 15.93
N ARG A 99 7.34 -3.39 17.24
CA ARG A 99 6.14 -3.95 17.87
C ARG A 99 4.86 -3.37 17.31
N MET A 100 4.78 -2.04 17.24
CA MET A 100 3.57 -1.35 16.79
C MET A 100 3.33 -1.55 15.30
N MET A 101 4.40 -1.64 14.50
CA MET A 101 4.30 -2.03 13.09
C MET A 101 3.73 -3.44 12.92
N MET A 102 4.23 -4.42 13.69
CA MET A 102 3.73 -5.80 13.63
C MET A 102 2.27 -5.89 14.05
N ARG A 103 1.86 -5.11 15.06
CA ARG A 103 0.45 -4.98 15.45
C ARG A 103 -0.40 -4.45 14.29
N LYS A 104 0.03 -3.38 13.62
CA LYS A 104 -0.67 -2.80 12.46
C LYS A 104 -0.85 -3.82 11.34
N PHE A 105 0.16 -4.64 11.03
CA PHE A 105 0.03 -5.71 10.04
C PHE A 105 -1.00 -6.77 10.45
N ASN A 106 -0.99 -7.17 11.73
CA ASN A 106 -1.96 -8.14 12.24
C ASN A 106 -3.39 -7.59 12.21
N ASP A 107 -3.58 -6.33 12.59
CA ASP A 107 -4.88 -5.66 12.56
C ASP A 107 -5.39 -5.55 11.11
N ARG A 108 -4.53 -5.19 10.15
CA ARG A 108 -4.87 -5.19 8.72
C ARG A 108 -5.19 -6.59 8.18
N LYS A 109 -4.52 -7.63 8.66
CA LYS A 109 -4.83 -9.02 8.30
C LYS A 109 -6.22 -9.42 8.81
N LYS A 110 -6.54 -9.09 10.05
CA LYS A 110 -7.87 -9.33 10.63
C LYS A 110 -8.96 -8.59 9.86
N GLU A 111 -8.71 -7.32 9.53
CA GLU A 111 -9.60 -6.51 8.70
C GLU A 111 -9.81 -7.13 7.32
N CYS A 112 -8.73 -7.55 6.64
CA CYS A 112 -8.82 -8.23 5.34
C CYS A 112 -9.65 -9.52 5.41
N ASN A 113 -9.49 -10.29 6.49
CA ASN A 113 -10.24 -11.52 6.72
C ASN A 113 -11.72 -11.25 7.03
N SER A 114 -12.07 -10.09 7.60
CA SER A 114 -13.46 -9.74 7.90
C SER A 114 -14.21 -9.16 6.70
N TRP A 115 -13.55 -8.89 5.57
CA TRP A 115 -14.22 -8.41 4.37
C TRP A 115 -15.15 -9.47 3.77
N SER A 116 -16.32 -9.05 3.31
CA SER A 116 -17.24 -9.91 2.55
C SER A 116 -16.82 -10.02 1.08
N SER A 117 -16.25 -8.95 0.50
CA SER A 117 -15.82 -8.88 -0.89
C SER A 117 -14.41 -9.40 -1.13
N VAL A 118 -14.14 -9.82 -2.37
CA VAL A 118 -12.79 -10.19 -2.84
C VAL A 118 -11.86 -8.96 -2.91
N LEU A 119 -12.42 -7.79 -3.21
CA LEU A 119 -11.69 -6.54 -3.32
C LEU A 119 -11.70 -5.75 -2.00
N PRO A 120 -10.60 -5.05 -1.65
CA PRO A 120 -10.56 -4.12 -0.53
C PRO A 120 -11.63 -3.02 -0.63
N PRO A 121 -12.23 -2.58 0.49
CA PRO A 121 -13.21 -1.49 0.50
C PRO A 121 -12.71 -0.22 -0.19
N ARG A 122 -11.42 0.12 -0.04
CA ARG A 122 -10.80 1.27 -0.71
C ARG A 122 -10.72 1.12 -2.23
N VAL A 123 -10.40 -0.08 -2.71
CA VAL A 123 -10.36 -0.38 -4.15
C VAL A 123 -11.78 -0.36 -4.70
N HIS A 124 -12.71 -1.00 -3.99
CA HIS A 124 -14.13 -1.01 -4.34
C HIS A 124 -14.72 0.41 -4.43
N ALA A 125 -14.41 1.28 -3.46
CA ALA A 125 -14.85 2.67 -3.47
C ALA A 125 -14.32 3.46 -4.68
N LYS A 126 -13.03 3.28 -5.04
CA LYS A 126 -12.44 3.89 -6.24
C LYS A 126 -13.11 3.38 -7.53
N ILE A 127 -13.32 2.08 -7.59
CA ILE A 127 -14.05 1.42 -8.68
C ILE A 127 -15.44 2.03 -8.84
N LEU A 128 -16.24 2.13 -7.78
CA LEU A 128 -17.58 2.69 -7.84
C LEU A 128 -17.58 4.16 -8.28
N LYS A 129 -16.55 4.92 -7.87
CA LYS A 129 -16.34 6.29 -8.34
C LYS A 129 -16.10 6.31 -9.86
N HIS A 130 -15.18 5.51 -10.37
CA HIS A 130 -14.89 5.43 -11.80
C HIS A 130 -16.07 4.87 -12.62
N CYS A 131 -16.86 3.96 -12.05
CA CYS A 131 -18.12 3.54 -12.68
C CYS A 131 -19.06 4.72 -12.89
N ARG A 132 -19.22 5.61 -11.89
CA ARG A 132 -20.06 6.80 -12.04
C ARG A 132 -19.54 7.76 -13.10
N GLU A 133 -18.25 8.04 -13.08
CA GLU A 133 -17.58 8.88 -14.08
C GLU A 133 -17.69 8.28 -15.49
N SER A 134 -17.68 6.94 -15.62
CA SER A 134 -17.80 6.30 -16.93
C SER A 134 -19.16 6.52 -17.59
N MET A 135 -20.20 6.80 -16.80
CA MET A 135 -21.56 7.03 -17.32
C MET A 135 -21.71 8.36 -18.05
N THR A 136 -20.76 9.29 -17.89
CA THR A 136 -20.76 10.59 -18.59
C THR A 136 -20.03 10.54 -19.93
N LEU A 137 -19.44 9.40 -20.30
CA LEU A 137 -18.66 9.24 -21.52
C LEU A 137 -19.55 8.75 -22.67
N THR A 138 -19.34 9.32 -23.85
CA THR A 138 -19.93 8.83 -25.09
C THR A 138 -18.98 7.85 -25.75
N ILE A 139 -19.48 6.69 -26.15
CA ILE A 139 -18.69 5.61 -26.75
C ILE A 139 -18.92 5.57 -28.26
N ILE A 140 -17.84 5.61 -29.03
CA ILE A 140 -17.84 5.39 -30.47
C ILE A 140 -17.10 4.08 -30.77
N VAL A 141 -17.75 3.20 -31.52
CA VAL A 141 -17.15 1.93 -31.94
C VAL A 141 -16.37 2.15 -33.23
N VAL A 142 -15.05 2.04 -33.14
CA VAL A 142 -14.14 2.20 -34.29
C VAL A 142 -13.81 0.86 -34.95
N GLY A 143 -13.91 -0.23 -34.18
CA GLY A 143 -13.69 -1.58 -34.70
C GLY A 143 -13.89 -2.65 -33.63
N LYS A 144 -13.52 -3.89 -33.95
CA LYS A 144 -13.67 -5.03 -33.03
C LYS A 144 -12.89 -4.80 -31.74
N MET A 145 -13.61 -4.58 -30.63
CA MET A 145 -13.05 -4.30 -29.30
C MET A 145 -12.12 -3.06 -29.24
N LYS A 146 -12.34 -2.10 -30.13
CA LYS A 146 -11.67 -0.80 -30.19
C LYS A 146 -12.70 0.30 -30.08
N TYR A 147 -12.51 1.19 -29.13
CA TYR A 147 -13.47 2.22 -28.77
C TYR A 147 -12.78 3.57 -28.69
N GLU A 148 -13.45 4.60 -29.16
CA GLU A 148 -13.12 5.98 -28.87
C GLU A 148 -14.14 6.52 -27.86
N LEU A 149 -13.65 7.18 -26.83
CA LEU A 149 -14.43 7.65 -25.69
C LEU A 149 -14.36 9.16 -25.64
N LEU A 150 -15.49 9.81 -25.80
CA LEU A 150 -15.59 11.26 -25.74
C LEU A 150 -16.10 11.70 -24.37
N SER A 151 -15.29 12.51 -23.68
CA SER A 151 -15.73 13.30 -22.53
C SER A 151 -16.20 14.68 -22.99
N ALA A 152 -16.63 15.52 -22.04
CA ALA A 152 -17.00 16.91 -22.34
C ALA A 152 -15.81 17.76 -22.84
N SER A 153 -14.57 17.36 -22.56
CA SER A 153 -13.37 18.17 -22.85
C SER A 153 -12.37 17.49 -23.79
N GLU A 154 -12.29 16.16 -23.77
CA GLU A 154 -11.24 15.39 -24.46
C GLU A 154 -11.77 14.04 -24.96
N GLY A 155 -11.13 13.50 -26.01
CA GLY A 155 -11.35 12.16 -26.53
C GLY A 155 -10.21 11.19 -26.17
N TYR A 156 -10.52 9.92 -25.96
CA TYR A 156 -9.54 8.88 -25.60
C TYR A 156 -9.78 7.57 -26.33
N THR A 157 -8.71 6.90 -26.74
CA THR A 157 -8.80 5.58 -27.39
C THR A 157 -8.59 4.44 -26.38
N VAL A 158 -9.41 3.40 -26.50
CA VAL A 158 -9.36 2.18 -25.69
C VAL A 158 -9.35 0.93 -26.56
N LYS A 159 -8.36 0.06 -26.32
CA LYS A 159 -8.24 -1.26 -26.96
C LYS A 159 -8.31 -2.36 -25.89
N LEU A 160 -9.46 -3.02 -25.76
CA LEU A 160 -9.72 -3.93 -24.63
C LEU A 160 -8.82 -5.18 -24.59
N ARG A 161 -8.52 -5.81 -25.75
CA ARG A 161 -7.67 -7.01 -25.80
C ARG A 161 -6.19 -6.75 -25.52
N GLU A 162 -5.73 -5.55 -25.86
CA GLU A 162 -4.33 -5.14 -25.69
C GLU A 162 -4.07 -4.59 -24.27
N TYR A 163 -5.11 -4.48 -23.42
CA TYR A 163 -5.07 -3.76 -22.14
C TYR A 163 -4.41 -2.38 -22.26
N ASN A 164 -4.60 -1.75 -23.42
CA ASN A 164 -3.94 -0.51 -23.80
C ASN A 164 -4.96 0.63 -23.77
N TYR A 165 -4.76 1.52 -22.81
CA TYR A 165 -5.59 2.69 -22.57
C TYR A 165 -4.73 3.93 -22.70
N GLU A 166 -5.13 4.85 -23.58
CA GLU A 166 -4.37 6.08 -23.86
C GLU A 166 -4.21 6.97 -22.62
N CYS A 167 -5.17 6.91 -21.69
CA CYS A 167 -5.11 7.67 -20.44
C CYS A 167 -4.02 7.22 -19.45
N GLY A 168 -3.31 6.09 -19.68
CA GLY A 168 -2.19 5.62 -18.82
C GLY A 168 -2.55 5.20 -17.39
N ASN A 169 -3.75 5.54 -16.91
CA ASN A 169 -4.16 5.36 -15.51
C ASN A 169 -4.24 3.90 -15.10
N TRP A 170 -4.60 3.01 -16.03
CA TRP A 170 -4.62 1.58 -15.79
C TRP A 170 -3.19 1.04 -15.56
N GLN A 171 -2.25 1.43 -16.42
CA GLN A 171 -0.84 1.01 -16.37
C GLN A 171 -0.13 1.47 -15.09
N VAL A 172 -0.61 2.55 -14.48
CA VAL A 172 -0.02 3.10 -13.24
C VAL A 172 -0.70 2.56 -11.99
N SER A 173 -2.04 2.41 -12.01
CA SER A 173 -2.81 2.12 -10.79
C SER A 173 -3.30 0.68 -10.68
N GLU A 174 -3.31 -0.07 -11.79
CA GLU A 174 -3.92 -1.39 -11.92
C GLU A 174 -5.42 -1.44 -11.53
N ILE A 175 -6.04 -0.27 -11.28
CA ILE A 175 -7.46 -0.07 -10.97
C ILE A 175 -8.13 0.46 -12.24
N LEU A 176 -9.30 -0.08 -12.53
CA LEU A 176 -10.04 0.22 -13.75
C LEU A 176 -10.43 1.70 -13.73
N HIS A 177 -9.88 2.47 -14.65
CA HIS A 177 -10.23 3.87 -14.83
C HIS A 177 -11.59 4.00 -15.54
N CYS A 178 -12.24 5.17 -15.45
CA CYS A 178 -13.58 5.38 -16.03
C CYS A 178 -13.64 5.06 -17.54
N HIS A 179 -12.57 5.32 -18.29
CA HIS A 179 -12.47 4.95 -19.70
C HIS A 179 -12.56 3.45 -19.95
N ALA A 180 -11.79 2.66 -19.21
CA ALA A 180 -11.81 1.21 -19.30
C ALA A 180 -13.18 0.65 -18.89
N MET A 181 -13.77 1.23 -17.83
CA MET A 181 -15.11 0.88 -17.38
C MET A 181 -16.16 1.08 -18.47
N ALA A 182 -16.14 2.23 -19.16
CA ALA A 182 -17.09 2.52 -20.23
C ALA A 182 -17.01 1.48 -21.36
N ALA A 183 -15.80 1.18 -21.83
CA ALA A 183 -15.59 0.19 -22.87
C ALA A 183 -16.01 -1.23 -22.45
N ILE A 184 -15.66 -1.68 -21.24
CA ILE A 184 -16.08 -2.98 -20.70
C ILE A 184 -17.60 -3.04 -20.54
N SER A 185 -18.21 -1.96 -20.04
CA SER A 185 -19.66 -1.86 -19.88
C SER A 185 -20.41 -2.04 -21.18
N TYR A 186 -19.86 -1.48 -22.26
CA TYR A 186 -20.41 -1.63 -23.60
C TYR A 186 -20.22 -3.06 -24.13
N TYR A 187 -19.04 -3.64 -23.94
CA TYR A 187 -18.72 -4.98 -24.43
C TYR A 187 -19.49 -6.10 -23.73
N CYS A 188 -19.55 -6.09 -22.40
CA CYS A 188 -20.18 -7.14 -21.59
C CYS A 188 -21.68 -6.89 -21.32
N GLY A 189 -22.18 -5.68 -21.57
CA GLY A 189 -23.50 -5.23 -21.12
C GLY A 189 -23.49 -4.78 -19.65
N ARG A 190 -24.25 -3.72 -19.34
CA ARG A 190 -24.22 -3.04 -18.03
C ARG A 190 -24.52 -3.93 -16.82
N VAL A 191 -25.31 -4.99 -16.99
CA VAL A 191 -25.71 -5.89 -15.91
C VAL A 191 -24.60 -6.86 -15.54
N ALA A 192 -23.80 -7.33 -16.51
CA ALA A 192 -22.75 -8.33 -16.30
C ALA A 192 -21.47 -7.76 -15.65
N ILE A 193 -21.34 -6.43 -15.54
CA ILE A 193 -20.13 -5.81 -15.00
C ILE A 193 -19.97 -6.15 -13.52
N LYS A 194 -21.02 -6.04 -12.71
CA LYS A 194 -20.88 -6.23 -11.25
C LYS A 194 -20.33 -7.61 -10.90
N ASP A 195 -20.71 -8.62 -11.68
CA ASP A 195 -20.29 -10.00 -11.47
C ASP A 195 -18.93 -10.29 -12.12
N ASN A 196 -18.61 -9.68 -13.27
CA ASN A 196 -17.38 -9.95 -14.01
C ASN A 196 -16.26 -8.93 -13.76
N MET A 197 -16.51 -7.88 -12.96
CA MET A 197 -15.56 -6.80 -12.70
C MET A 197 -14.23 -7.28 -12.14
N VAL A 198 -14.28 -8.34 -11.32
CA VAL A 198 -13.12 -8.92 -10.66
C VAL A 198 -12.15 -9.52 -11.68
N GLU A 199 -12.63 -9.98 -12.84
CA GLU A 199 -11.81 -10.53 -13.93
C GLU A 199 -10.92 -9.47 -14.56
N PHE A 200 -11.39 -8.23 -14.59
CA PHE A 200 -10.70 -7.10 -15.18
C PHE A 200 -9.82 -6.34 -14.18
N VAL A 201 -9.85 -6.68 -12.89
CA VAL A 201 -8.96 -6.09 -11.87
C VAL A 201 -7.66 -6.92 -11.76
N HIS A 202 -6.52 -6.27 -11.53
CA HIS A 202 -5.27 -6.99 -11.35
C HIS A 202 -5.26 -7.82 -10.05
N ILE A 203 -4.61 -8.98 -10.08
CA ILE A 203 -4.60 -9.95 -8.97
C ILE A 203 -3.96 -9.40 -7.69
N SER A 204 -3.05 -8.43 -7.83
CA SER A 204 -2.41 -7.72 -6.72
C SER A 204 -3.40 -6.93 -5.84
N LEU A 205 -4.59 -6.62 -6.37
CA LEU A 205 -5.62 -5.81 -5.72
C LEU A 205 -6.71 -6.65 -5.07
N ALA A 206 -6.61 -7.98 -5.13
CA ALA A 206 -7.56 -8.91 -4.53
C ALA A 206 -6.98 -9.60 -3.29
N ARG A 207 -7.82 -9.97 -2.32
CA ARG A 207 -7.34 -10.69 -1.12
C ARG A 207 -6.95 -12.15 -1.39
N VAL A 208 -7.41 -12.71 -2.52
CA VAL A 208 -7.13 -14.08 -2.96
C VAL A 208 -6.74 -14.07 -4.43
N PRO A 209 -5.93 -15.04 -4.90
CA PRO A 209 -5.65 -15.20 -6.32
C PRO A 209 -6.94 -15.35 -7.11
N ILE A 210 -7.16 -14.49 -8.10
CA ILE A 210 -8.27 -14.59 -9.03
C ILE A 210 -7.83 -15.52 -10.15
N ASN A 211 -8.44 -16.71 -10.26
CA ASN A 211 -8.23 -17.61 -11.40
C ASN A 211 -8.77 -16.92 -12.66
N ARG A 212 -7.87 -16.54 -13.56
CA ARG A 212 -8.25 -15.97 -14.85
C ARG A 212 -8.41 -17.10 -15.86
N HIS A 213 -9.61 -17.28 -16.38
CA HIS A 213 -9.87 -18.13 -17.56
C HIS A 213 -9.62 -17.38 -18.89
N MET A 214 -9.07 -16.16 -18.87
CA MET A 214 -8.98 -15.25 -20.04
C MET A 214 -7.55 -14.83 -20.42
N TYR A 215 -6.54 -15.67 -20.19
CA TYR A 215 -5.18 -15.47 -20.72
C TYR A 215 -4.80 -16.46 -21.83
N ALA A 216 -5.77 -16.90 -22.63
CA ALA A 216 -5.52 -17.67 -23.85
C ALA A 216 -5.95 -16.87 -25.08
#